data_AF-A0A063Y5I3-F1
#
_entry.id   AF-A0A063Y5I3-F1
#
_cell.length_a   1.000
_cell.length_b   1.000
_cell.length_c   1.000
_cell.angle_alpha   90.00
_cell.angle_beta   90.00
_cell.angle_gamma   90.00
#
_symmetry.space_group_name_H-M   'P 1'
#
loop_
_entity.id
_entity.type
_entity.pdbx_description
1 polymer ?
#
loop_
_entity_poly.entity_id
_entity_poly.type
_entity_poly.pdbx_seq_one_letter_code
_entity_poly.pdbx_strand_id
1 'polypeptide(L)'
;MYAEPLVVSVDWLHSHLDDPDLILLDVSMEQVVGRIPVRYDQPCYLPGALKFDLEQVFVDPDSTLPHTLPSPERFTELARALGISASSRIVVYDNQGIYSSPRAWWMFQVMGHAQVQVLDGGLPAWLAKGHATQTEPCLPRKTGDFQAHLQSRWLSDSTRVLQALDDPDACVIDARAAARFAGRAAEPRPGLRSGHMPGALNLPFLQLMEGDGYDSLDTLAARFARLGVTPDQSLIFSCGSGITACIVLFAAAQLGYHKLSVYDGSWAEWGADDSLPVVTGASVLFLSHGGGPLPLLGDPGHQAMCDNLRGLVGKIPTPEAILVVSAHWEASQPTVTHAANPEMLYDYYGFPEEAYQLQYPAPGFPVFAEKLASTLRSRGIEAQLDATRGYDHGVYVPLMLLYPEASIPCVQLSLMKHLDAEQHLQLGEALADSLDGRVLVVGSGFSFHNMRAFFAASTPETEKMNQDFEDWLQETVSSGALSEAERRMRLVNWQQAPHARYCHPREEHLLPLQVCYGIAGGPCREAYRVEILGKQASVFLW
;
A
#
# COMPACT_ATOMS: atom_id res chain seq x y z
N MET A 1 24.57 -0.75 17.36
CA MET A 1 25.07 -2.03 16.80
C MET A 1 25.00 -3.09 17.89
N TYR A 2 24.49 -4.27 17.54
CA TYR A 2 24.49 -5.43 18.44
C TYR A 2 25.93 -5.92 18.68
N ALA A 3 26.20 -6.48 19.85
CA ALA A 3 27.54 -6.97 20.22
C ALA A 3 27.90 -8.28 19.50
N GLU A 4 26.89 -9.06 19.09
CA GLU A 4 27.03 -10.31 18.34
C GLU A 4 26.16 -10.27 17.08
N PRO A 5 26.51 -11.04 16.03
CA PRO A 5 25.65 -11.19 14.86
C PRO A 5 24.29 -11.78 15.27
N LEU A 6 23.22 -11.23 14.70
CA LEU A 6 21.84 -11.69 14.97
C LEU A 6 21.55 -13.04 14.30
N VAL A 7 22.32 -13.40 13.29
CA VAL A 7 22.16 -14.61 12.48
C VAL A 7 23.37 -15.52 12.67
N VAL A 8 23.14 -16.83 12.76
CA VAL A 8 24.17 -17.87 12.77
C VAL A 8 23.98 -18.82 11.60
N SER A 9 25.08 -19.35 11.06
CA SER A 9 25.03 -20.32 9.96
C SER A 9 24.81 -21.75 10.46
N VAL A 10 24.31 -22.62 9.58
CA VAL A 10 24.19 -24.06 9.84
C VAL A 10 25.52 -24.73 10.22
N ASP A 11 26.62 -24.33 9.58
CA ASP A 11 27.96 -24.86 9.89
C ASP A 11 28.43 -24.42 11.28
N TRP A 12 28.11 -23.18 11.68
CA TRP A 12 28.38 -22.69 13.02
C TRP A 12 27.57 -23.49 14.04
N LEU A 13 26.25 -23.60 13.87
CA LEU A 13 25.40 -24.33 14.81
C LEU A 13 25.85 -25.78 14.97
N HIS A 14 26.15 -26.46 13.86
CA HIS A 14 26.64 -27.85 13.87
C HIS A 14 27.92 -28.02 14.71
N SER A 15 28.79 -27.00 14.74
CA SER A 15 30.04 -27.02 15.52
C SER A 15 29.86 -26.67 17.00
N HIS A 16 28.67 -26.19 17.41
CA HIS A 16 28.37 -25.71 18.77
C HIS A 16 27.20 -26.45 19.42
N LEU A 17 26.68 -27.53 18.82
CA LEU A 17 25.54 -28.29 19.36
C LEU A 17 25.77 -28.82 20.79
N ASP A 18 27.03 -29.05 21.16
CA ASP A 18 27.42 -29.57 22.47
C ASP A 18 27.76 -28.46 23.49
N ASP A 19 27.63 -27.18 23.12
CA ASP A 19 27.83 -26.05 24.03
C ASP A 19 26.82 -26.13 25.19
N PRO A 20 27.27 -26.15 26.46
CA PRO A 20 26.39 -26.41 27.61
C PRO A 20 25.41 -25.28 27.92
N ASP A 21 25.67 -24.08 27.41
CA ASP A 21 24.86 -22.87 27.56
C ASP A 21 23.95 -22.58 26.35
N LEU A 22 24.07 -23.37 25.27
CA LEU A 22 23.25 -23.25 24.07
C LEU A 22 21.90 -23.96 24.25
N ILE A 23 20.82 -23.24 23.97
CA ILE A 23 19.46 -23.78 23.86
C ILE A 23 19.00 -23.62 22.41
N LEU A 24 18.69 -24.75 21.76
CA LEU A 24 18.15 -24.77 20.42
C LEU A 24 16.63 -24.93 20.46
N LEU A 25 15.90 -24.03 19.79
CA LEU A 25 14.44 -24.03 19.78
C LEU A 25 13.90 -24.22 18.36
N ASP A 26 13.06 -25.25 18.19
CA ASP A 26 12.19 -25.42 17.03
C ASP A 26 10.94 -24.58 17.23
N VAL A 27 10.76 -23.56 16.38
CA VAL A 27 9.59 -22.67 16.44
C VAL A 27 8.68 -22.85 15.22
N SER A 28 8.73 -24.02 14.58
CA SER A 28 7.96 -24.33 13.37
C SER A 28 6.45 -24.24 13.62
N MET A 29 5.73 -23.62 12.68
CA MET A 29 4.27 -23.48 12.70
C MET A 29 3.63 -24.39 11.65
N GLU A 30 2.39 -24.83 11.92
CA GLU A 30 1.56 -25.53 10.95
C GLU A 30 0.91 -24.55 9.97
N GLN A 31 0.44 -23.39 10.46
CA GLN A 31 -0.21 -22.39 9.63
C GLN A 31 0.81 -21.43 8.99
N VAL A 32 1.06 -21.66 7.70
CA VAL A 32 1.95 -20.82 6.89
C VAL A 32 1.13 -20.02 5.87
N VAL A 33 1.23 -18.69 5.93
CA VAL A 33 0.47 -17.75 5.10
C VAL A 33 1.42 -16.89 4.27
N GLY A 34 1.08 -16.68 2.99
CA GLY A 34 1.83 -15.78 2.11
C GLY A 34 3.02 -16.42 1.40
N ARG A 35 3.26 -17.72 1.56
CA ARG A 35 4.19 -18.52 0.75
C ARG A 35 3.67 -19.94 0.57
N ILE A 36 4.24 -20.69 -0.37
CA ILE A 36 4.01 -22.13 -0.48
C ILE A 36 4.72 -22.81 0.70
N PRO A 37 4.01 -23.54 1.58
CA PRO A 37 4.63 -24.20 2.72
C PRO A 37 5.55 -25.34 2.28
N VAL A 38 6.74 -25.42 2.85
CA VAL A 38 7.65 -26.57 2.74
C VAL A 38 7.04 -27.72 3.54
N ARG A 39 6.90 -28.88 2.88
CA ARG A 39 6.37 -30.11 3.49
C ARG A 39 7.45 -31.16 3.58
N TYR A 40 7.45 -31.89 4.70
CA TYR A 40 8.38 -32.96 4.99
C TYR A 40 7.61 -34.27 5.09
N ASP A 41 8.15 -35.35 4.51
CA ASP A 41 7.50 -36.67 4.52
C ASP A 41 7.39 -37.26 5.93
N GLN A 42 8.30 -36.85 6.82
CA GLN A 42 8.35 -37.26 8.23
C GLN A 42 8.73 -36.06 9.10
N PRO A 43 8.30 -36.03 10.38
CA PRO A 43 8.77 -35.04 11.33
C PRO A 43 10.31 -35.03 11.42
N CYS A 44 10.90 -33.84 11.29
CA CYS A 44 12.35 -33.64 11.27
C CYS A 44 12.72 -32.47 12.18
N TYR A 45 13.59 -32.73 13.15
CA TYR A 45 14.07 -31.76 14.12
C TYR A 45 15.60 -31.73 14.14
N LEU A 46 16.19 -30.58 14.42
CA LEU A 46 17.64 -30.49 14.65
C LEU A 46 18.01 -31.22 15.94
N PRO A 47 19.19 -31.86 16.02
CA PRO A 47 19.63 -32.53 17.24
C PRO A 47 19.66 -31.59 18.44
N GLY A 48 19.04 -31.99 19.54
CA GLY A 48 18.98 -31.18 20.77
C GLY A 48 17.89 -30.11 20.80
N ALA A 49 17.13 -29.93 19.72
CA ALA A 49 16.09 -28.90 19.64
C ALA A 49 14.92 -29.20 20.60
N LEU A 50 14.49 -28.17 21.35
CA LEU A 50 13.27 -28.18 22.14
C LEU A 50 12.12 -27.54 21.35
N LYS A 51 10.88 -28.01 21.54
CA LYS A 51 9.73 -27.38 20.88
C LYS A 51 9.34 -26.08 21.59
N PHE A 52 9.27 -25.00 20.83
CA PHE A 52 8.72 -23.72 21.24
C PHE A 52 7.48 -23.41 20.40
N ASP A 53 6.32 -23.79 20.91
CA ASP A 53 5.06 -23.74 20.17
C ASP A 53 4.42 -22.33 20.23
N LEU A 54 4.50 -21.63 19.10
CA LEU A 54 3.97 -20.28 18.89
C LEU A 54 2.45 -20.23 18.59
N GLU A 55 1.80 -21.37 18.42
CA GLU A 55 0.39 -21.44 18.03
C GLU A 55 -0.52 -21.76 19.21
N GLN A 56 -0.04 -22.57 20.16
CA GLN A 56 -0.89 -23.10 21.25
C GLN A 56 -0.32 -22.84 22.64
N VAL A 57 1.01 -22.78 22.79
CA VAL A 57 1.64 -22.74 24.12
C VAL A 57 2.09 -21.32 24.49
N PHE A 58 2.97 -20.74 23.68
CA PHE A 58 3.53 -19.39 23.86
C PHE A 58 2.61 -18.30 23.27
N VAL A 59 1.34 -18.36 23.65
CA VAL A 59 0.31 -17.38 23.28
C VAL A 59 -0.45 -16.93 24.53
N ASP A 60 -1.08 -15.76 24.45
CA ASP A 60 -2.09 -15.33 25.41
C ASP A 60 -3.38 -16.16 25.24
N PRO A 61 -3.76 -16.99 26.22
CA PRO A 61 -4.96 -17.81 26.14
C PRO A 61 -6.27 -17.02 26.22
N ASP A 62 -6.22 -15.78 26.73
CA ASP A 62 -7.42 -14.95 26.94
C ASP A 62 -7.72 -14.03 25.73
N SER A 63 -6.78 -13.96 24.76
CA SER A 63 -6.94 -13.13 23.58
C SER A 63 -7.83 -13.78 22.52
N THR A 64 -8.69 -12.98 21.90
CA THR A 64 -9.44 -13.37 20.70
C THR A 64 -8.61 -13.20 19.43
N LEU A 65 -7.47 -12.50 19.52
CA LEU A 65 -6.55 -12.26 18.43
C LEU A 65 -5.53 -13.40 18.32
N PRO A 66 -5.13 -13.74 17.09
CA PRO A 66 -4.15 -14.80 16.86
C PRO A 66 -2.77 -14.44 17.40
N HIS A 67 -2.05 -15.46 17.86
CA HIS A 67 -0.60 -15.38 18.17
C HIS A 67 -0.21 -14.26 19.14
N THR A 68 -1.19 -13.73 19.87
CA THR A 68 -1.03 -12.63 20.82
C THR A 68 0.03 -13.00 21.83
N LEU A 69 0.98 -12.09 22.07
CA LEU A 69 2.06 -12.29 23.01
C LEU A 69 1.51 -12.63 24.41
N PRO A 70 1.99 -13.70 25.08
CA PRO A 70 1.58 -14.02 26.44
C PRO A 70 2.08 -12.98 27.46
N SER A 71 1.48 -12.95 28.65
CA SER A 71 1.98 -12.11 29.74
C SER A 71 3.43 -12.48 30.13
N PRO A 72 4.20 -11.53 30.70
CA PRO A 72 5.56 -11.80 31.19
C PRO A 72 5.62 -12.96 32.19
N GLU A 73 4.61 -13.13 33.04
CA GLU A 73 4.51 -14.20 34.03
C GLU A 73 4.38 -15.56 33.35
N ARG A 74 3.45 -15.68 32.39
CA ARG A 74 3.25 -16.90 31.62
C ARG A 74 4.50 -17.23 30.79
N PHE A 75 5.07 -16.24 30.11
CA PHE A 75 6.31 -16.45 29.33
C PHE A 75 7.45 -16.93 30.24
N THR A 76 7.57 -16.37 31.44
CA THR A 76 8.55 -16.80 32.45
C THR A 76 8.38 -18.26 32.81
N GLU A 77 7.17 -18.69 33.16
CA GLU A 77 6.87 -20.08 33.50
C GLU A 77 7.21 -21.05 32.37
N LEU A 78 6.77 -20.73 31.15
CA LEU A 78 7.00 -21.56 29.97
C LEU A 78 8.48 -21.63 29.56
N ALA A 79 9.20 -20.50 29.56
CA ALA A 79 10.62 -20.45 29.24
C ALA A 79 11.44 -21.26 30.26
N ARG A 80 11.13 -21.15 31.56
CA ARG A 80 11.76 -21.96 32.61
C ARG A 80 11.45 -23.44 32.46
N ALA A 81 10.25 -23.80 32.04
CA ALA A 81 9.88 -25.19 31.75
C ALA A 81 10.70 -25.78 30.60
N LEU A 82 11.10 -24.97 29.61
CA LEU A 82 12.05 -25.35 28.56
C LEU A 82 13.52 -25.39 29.03
N GLY A 83 13.80 -25.10 30.29
CA GLY A 83 15.16 -25.09 30.83
C GLY A 83 15.97 -23.83 30.50
N ILE A 84 15.31 -22.77 30.02
CA ILE A 84 15.96 -21.50 29.68
C ILE A 84 16.33 -20.75 30.96
N SER A 85 17.56 -20.25 30.99
CA SER A 85 18.16 -19.50 32.09
C SER A 85 18.53 -18.09 31.65
N ALA A 86 18.79 -17.20 32.62
CA ALA A 86 19.18 -15.81 32.34
C ALA A 86 20.49 -15.70 31.52
N SER A 87 21.34 -16.72 31.59
CA SER A 87 22.60 -16.82 30.84
C SER A 87 22.52 -17.70 29.58
N SER A 88 21.35 -18.19 29.21
CA SER A 88 21.22 -19.08 28.04
C SER A 88 21.49 -18.32 26.75
N ARG A 89 22.33 -18.89 25.88
CA ARG A 89 22.44 -18.50 24.48
C ARG A 89 21.39 -19.28 23.70
N ILE A 90 20.50 -18.58 22.98
CA ILE A 90 19.38 -19.23 22.31
C ILE A 90 19.57 -19.14 20.80
N VAL A 91 19.42 -20.26 20.10
CA VAL A 91 19.27 -20.28 18.64
C VAL A 91 17.86 -20.74 18.31
N VAL A 92 17.14 -19.95 17.51
CA VAL A 92 15.80 -20.29 17.04
C VAL A 92 15.84 -20.63 15.54
N TYR A 93 15.10 -21.66 15.15
CA TYR A 93 14.94 -22.04 13.74
C TYR A 93 13.50 -22.48 13.47
N ASP A 94 13.13 -22.52 12.19
CA ASP A 94 11.87 -23.09 11.74
C ASP A 94 12.06 -23.99 10.51
N ASN A 95 10.98 -24.70 10.18
CA ASN A 95 10.94 -25.65 9.07
C ASN A 95 10.66 -25.00 7.70
N GLN A 96 10.60 -23.67 7.59
CA GLN A 96 10.36 -22.95 6.34
C GLN A 96 11.61 -22.17 5.87
N GLY A 97 12.73 -22.32 6.56
CA GLY A 97 13.95 -21.55 6.35
C GLY A 97 13.96 -20.32 7.25
N ILE A 98 13.24 -19.28 6.82
CA ILE A 98 12.91 -18.10 7.63
C ILE A 98 11.41 -17.82 7.52
N TYR A 99 10.67 -18.02 8.61
CA TYR A 99 9.25 -17.68 8.71
C TYR A 99 8.83 -17.29 10.13
N SER A 100 8.86 -18.23 11.07
CA SER A 100 8.42 -18.03 12.46
C SER A 100 9.59 -17.83 13.43
N SER A 101 10.82 -18.18 13.03
CA SER A 101 12.04 -17.93 13.81
C SER A 101 12.24 -16.46 14.20
N PRO A 102 12.01 -15.45 13.34
CA PRO A 102 12.09 -14.05 13.76
C PRO A 102 11.04 -13.65 14.80
N ARG A 103 9.86 -14.29 14.82
CA ARG A 103 8.83 -14.05 15.84
C ARG A 103 9.33 -14.48 17.22
N ALA A 104 9.87 -15.69 17.33
CA ALA A 104 10.41 -16.17 18.60
C ALA A 104 11.58 -15.29 19.08
N TRP A 105 12.48 -14.89 18.17
CA TRP A 105 13.53 -13.92 18.48
C TRP A 105 12.95 -12.63 19.06
N TRP A 106 11.94 -12.04 18.41
CA TRP A 106 11.30 -10.81 18.87
C TRP A 106 10.65 -10.99 20.25
N MET A 107 9.98 -12.12 20.50
CA MET A 107 9.38 -12.40 21.81
C MET A 107 10.42 -12.38 22.93
N PHE A 108 11.61 -12.96 22.72
CA PHE A 108 12.69 -12.87 23.70
C PHE A 108 13.21 -11.44 23.88
N GLN A 109 13.33 -10.64 22.81
CA GLN A 109 13.70 -9.22 22.93
C GLN A 109 12.68 -8.42 23.75
N VAL A 110 11.38 -8.65 23.52
CA VAL A 110 10.28 -8.06 24.28
C VAL A 110 10.35 -8.49 25.75
N MET A 111 10.76 -9.73 26.03
CA MET A 111 10.88 -10.26 27.38
C MET A 111 12.24 -9.97 28.04
N GLY A 112 13.09 -9.15 27.41
CA GLY A 112 14.35 -8.66 28.01
C GLY A 112 15.55 -9.60 27.86
N HIS A 113 15.49 -10.59 26.97
CA HIS A 113 16.58 -11.54 26.72
C HIS A 113 17.23 -11.31 25.35
N ALA A 114 18.42 -10.71 25.36
CA ALA A 114 19.08 -10.27 24.14
C ALA A 114 19.88 -11.36 23.42
N GLN A 115 20.33 -12.41 24.14
CA GLN A 115 21.23 -13.46 23.62
C GLN A 115 20.45 -14.50 22.80
N VAL A 116 19.85 -14.05 21.71
CA VAL A 116 19.07 -14.88 20.79
C VAL A 116 19.52 -14.63 19.35
N GLN A 117 19.83 -15.70 18.65
CA GLN A 117 20.17 -15.70 17.23
C GLN A 117 19.16 -16.51 16.42
N VAL A 118 18.99 -16.15 15.15
CA VAL A 118 18.21 -16.91 14.17
C VAL A 118 19.15 -17.78 13.33
N LEU A 119 18.80 -19.05 13.14
CA LEU A 119 19.54 -19.94 12.23
C LEU A 119 19.21 -19.61 10.77
N ASP A 120 20.19 -19.13 10.01
CA ASP A 120 19.98 -18.79 8.61
C ASP A 120 19.63 -20.03 7.77
N GLY A 121 18.54 -19.94 7.01
CA GLY A 121 18.07 -21.05 6.18
C GLY A 121 17.41 -22.20 6.94
N GLY A 122 17.33 -22.14 8.29
CA GLY A 122 16.56 -23.07 9.12
C GLY A 122 16.81 -24.56 8.87
N LEU A 123 15.75 -25.37 9.00
CA LEU A 123 15.79 -26.81 8.70
C LEU A 123 16.12 -27.13 7.22
N PRO A 124 15.59 -26.39 6.21
CA PRO A 124 15.97 -26.63 4.81
C PRO A 124 17.48 -26.59 4.57
N ALA A 125 18.17 -25.55 5.05
CA ALA A 125 19.61 -25.41 4.88
C ALA A 125 20.40 -26.46 5.68
N TRP A 126 19.89 -26.86 6.86
CA TRP A 126 20.48 -27.95 7.65
C TRP A 126 20.46 -29.28 6.88
N LEU A 127 19.32 -29.61 6.27
CA LEU A 127 19.16 -30.81 5.45
C LEU A 127 20.00 -30.76 4.17
N ALA A 128 20.10 -29.60 3.53
CA ALA A 128 20.92 -29.42 2.33
C ALA A 128 22.41 -29.70 2.58
N LYS A 129 22.88 -29.50 3.82
CA LYS A 129 24.24 -29.86 4.25
C LYS A 129 24.42 -31.34 4.60
N GLY A 130 23.34 -32.13 4.60
CA GLY A 130 23.37 -33.54 4.98
C GLY A 130 23.63 -33.78 6.47
N HIS A 131 23.37 -32.78 7.33
CA HIS A 131 23.51 -32.93 8.77
C HIS A 131 22.40 -33.83 9.35
N ALA A 132 22.71 -34.52 10.44
CA ALA A 132 21.80 -35.45 11.09
C ALA A 132 20.57 -34.72 11.68
N THR A 133 19.41 -35.38 11.67
CA THR A 133 18.16 -34.92 12.29
C THR A 133 17.60 -35.96 13.25
N GLN A 134 16.57 -35.59 14.00
CA GLN A 134 15.78 -36.47 14.86
C GLN A 134 14.30 -36.39 14.48
N THR A 135 13.50 -37.38 14.89
CA THR A 135 12.07 -37.48 14.55
C THR A 135 11.15 -36.90 15.63
N GLU A 136 11.69 -36.57 16.79
CA GLU A 136 10.96 -35.94 17.91
C GLU A 136 11.82 -34.82 18.52
N PRO A 137 11.20 -33.76 19.06
CA PRO A 137 11.92 -32.74 19.81
C PRO A 137 12.45 -33.33 21.12
N CYS A 138 13.58 -32.79 21.59
CA CYS A 138 14.13 -33.12 22.89
C CYS A 138 13.21 -32.63 24.03
N LEU A 139 13.33 -33.29 25.18
CA LEU A 139 12.70 -32.85 26.41
C LEU A 139 13.67 -31.99 27.24
N PRO A 140 13.17 -30.97 27.96
CA PRO A 140 14.00 -30.15 28.83
C PRO A 140 14.62 -31.00 29.94
N ARG A 141 15.93 -30.83 30.17
CA ARG A 141 16.70 -31.64 31.16
C ARG A 141 16.55 -31.13 32.59
N LYS A 142 16.28 -29.83 32.76
CA LYS A 142 16.15 -29.13 34.04
C LYS A 142 15.21 -27.95 33.87
N THR A 143 14.62 -27.50 34.97
CA THR A 143 13.94 -26.20 35.00
C THR A 143 14.98 -25.08 35.05
N GLY A 144 14.80 -24.06 34.23
CA GLY A 144 15.67 -22.89 34.19
C GLY A 144 15.30 -21.82 35.21
N ASP A 145 16.03 -20.71 35.17
CA ASP A 145 15.87 -19.55 36.06
C ASP A 145 15.55 -18.24 35.32
N PHE A 146 15.12 -18.35 34.06
CA PHE A 146 14.66 -17.20 33.26
C PHE A 146 13.62 -16.36 34.01
N GLN A 147 13.71 -15.04 33.86
CA GLN A 147 12.72 -14.09 34.36
C GLN A 147 12.44 -13.06 33.25
N ALA A 148 11.19 -12.99 32.80
CA ALA A 148 10.81 -12.01 31.79
C ALA A 148 10.82 -10.60 32.39
N HIS A 149 11.39 -9.66 31.64
CA HIS A 149 11.40 -8.23 31.92
C HIS A 149 10.88 -7.47 30.71
N LEU A 150 9.58 -7.17 30.70
CA LEU A 150 8.88 -6.55 29.57
C LEU A 150 9.57 -5.25 29.10
N GLN A 151 9.98 -5.25 27.84
CA GLN A 151 10.60 -4.15 27.12
C GLN A 151 9.56 -3.54 26.16
N SER A 152 8.67 -2.71 26.69
CA SER A 152 7.54 -2.11 25.95
C SER A 152 7.93 -1.37 24.66
N ARG A 153 9.21 -0.96 24.53
CA ARG A 153 9.73 -0.35 23.30
C ARG A 153 9.56 -1.23 22.05
N TRP A 154 9.56 -2.55 22.21
CA TRP A 154 9.44 -3.52 21.11
C TRP A 154 8.00 -3.84 20.72
N LEU A 155 7.01 -3.35 21.47
CA LEU A 155 5.59 -3.65 21.30
C LEU A 155 4.82 -2.36 20.98
N SER A 156 3.84 -2.46 20.09
CA SER A 156 2.89 -1.39 19.78
C SER A 156 1.49 -1.96 19.79
N ASP A 157 0.54 -1.16 20.28
CA ASP A 157 -0.89 -1.41 20.19
C ASP A 157 -1.51 -0.50 19.09
N SER A 158 -2.81 -0.65 18.85
CA SER A 158 -3.53 0.16 17.86
C SER A 158 -3.46 1.66 18.15
N THR A 159 -3.42 2.06 19.43
CA THR A 159 -3.31 3.47 19.83
C THR A 159 -1.97 4.07 19.41
N ARG A 160 -0.87 3.35 19.63
CA ARG A 160 0.47 3.77 19.22
C ARG A 160 0.64 3.78 17.70
N VAL A 161 -0.01 2.85 17.00
CA VAL A 161 -0.05 2.86 15.53
C VAL A 161 -0.78 4.09 15.02
N LEU A 162 -1.99 4.39 15.54
CA LEU A 162 -2.74 5.60 15.17
C LEU A 162 -1.90 6.87 15.34
N GLN A 163 -1.22 7.02 16.47
CA GLN A 163 -0.33 8.16 16.73
C GLN A 163 0.83 8.23 15.72
N ALA A 164 1.39 7.08 15.34
CA ALA A 164 2.48 7.01 14.38
C ALA A 164 2.05 7.33 12.94
N LEU A 165 0.75 7.22 12.60
CA LEU A 165 0.26 7.57 11.26
C LEU A 165 0.33 9.08 11.00
N ASP A 166 0.27 9.89 12.06
CA ASP A 166 0.32 11.35 12.01
C ASP A 166 1.73 11.92 12.34
N ASP A 167 2.70 11.06 12.66
CA ASP A 167 4.05 11.45 13.09
C ASP A 167 5.04 11.37 11.92
N PRO A 168 5.64 12.49 11.48
CA PRO A 168 6.61 12.49 10.38
C PRO A 168 7.91 11.73 10.70
N ASP A 169 8.21 11.52 11.98
CA ASP A 169 9.39 10.78 12.45
C ASP A 169 9.09 9.28 12.71
N ALA A 170 7.87 8.84 12.41
CA ALA A 170 7.46 7.44 12.52
C ALA A 170 6.99 6.88 11.17
N CYS A 171 7.09 5.56 11.03
CA CYS A 171 6.61 4.87 9.84
C CYS A 171 6.09 3.48 10.20
N VAL A 172 4.94 3.12 9.62
CA VAL A 172 4.38 1.78 9.72
C VAL A 172 4.74 0.98 8.47
N ILE A 173 5.35 -0.20 8.63
CA ILE A 173 5.75 -1.07 7.53
C ILE A 173 4.95 -2.38 7.60
N ASP A 174 4.16 -2.66 6.58
CA ASP A 174 3.33 -3.86 6.47
C ASP A 174 4.02 -4.95 5.64
N ALA A 175 4.18 -6.14 6.23
CA ALA A 175 4.85 -7.29 5.62
C ALA A 175 3.95 -8.18 4.74
N ARG A 176 2.65 -7.88 4.63
CA ARG A 176 1.71 -8.63 3.78
C ARG A 176 2.04 -8.47 2.29
N ALA A 177 1.52 -9.37 1.49
CA ALA A 177 1.60 -9.27 0.03
C ALA A 177 0.94 -7.99 -0.49
N ALA A 178 1.51 -7.39 -1.54
CA ALA A 178 1.06 -6.12 -2.10
C ALA A 178 -0.44 -6.11 -2.45
N ALA A 179 -0.98 -7.21 -2.99
CA ALA A 179 -2.41 -7.29 -3.31
C ALA A 179 -3.33 -7.19 -2.07
N ARG A 180 -2.93 -7.76 -0.92
CA ARG A 180 -3.67 -7.65 0.34
C ARG A 180 -3.59 -6.25 0.91
N PHE A 181 -2.38 -5.69 0.91
CA PHE A 181 -2.12 -4.31 1.33
C PHE A 181 -2.93 -3.29 0.50
N ALA A 182 -2.96 -3.44 -0.83
CA ALA A 182 -3.72 -2.58 -1.73
C ALA A 182 -5.24 -2.80 -1.68
N GLY A 183 -5.72 -3.82 -0.94
CA GLY A 183 -7.14 -4.16 -0.86
C GLY A 183 -7.69 -4.92 -2.08
N ARG A 184 -6.83 -5.44 -2.96
CA ARG A 184 -7.20 -6.17 -4.19
C ARG A 184 -7.35 -7.69 -3.98
N ALA A 185 -6.85 -8.20 -2.86
CA ALA A 185 -7.02 -9.58 -2.44
C ALA A 185 -7.66 -9.63 -1.06
N ALA A 186 -8.61 -10.55 -0.89
CA ALA A 186 -9.25 -10.79 0.38
C ALA A 186 -8.23 -11.23 1.44
N GLU A 187 -8.50 -10.86 2.69
CA GLU A 187 -7.75 -11.38 3.82
C GLU A 187 -8.06 -12.88 4.02
N PRO A 188 -7.06 -13.71 4.41
CA PRO A 188 -7.27 -15.14 4.65
C PRO A 188 -8.33 -15.43 5.73
N ARG A 189 -8.55 -14.47 6.62
CA ARG A 189 -9.52 -14.55 7.71
C ARG A 189 -10.82 -13.90 7.28
N PRO A 190 -11.96 -14.61 7.33
CA PRO A 190 -13.27 -14.04 7.01
C PRO A 190 -13.62 -12.84 7.90
N GLY A 191 -14.29 -11.86 7.34
CA GLY A 191 -14.83 -10.70 8.08
C GLY A 191 -13.87 -9.53 8.26
N LEU A 192 -12.59 -9.66 7.87
CA LEU A 192 -11.65 -8.54 7.92
C LEU A 192 -11.83 -7.60 6.71
N ARG A 193 -11.76 -6.30 6.96
CA ARG A 193 -11.68 -5.28 5.91
C ARG A 193 -10.39 -5.47 5.09
N SER A 194 -10.48 -5.20 3.78
CA SER A 194 -9.31 -5.22 2.88
C SER A 194 -8.61 -3.86 2.89
N GLY A 195 -7.33 -3.80 2.53
CA GLY A 195 -6.55 -2.55 2.51
C GLY A 195 -5.41 -2.51 3.53
N HIS A 196 -5.01 -1.31 3.91
CA HIS A 196 -3.91 -1.06 4.85
C HIS A 196 -4.17 0.18 5.74
N MET A 197 -3.31 0.36 6.74
CA MET A 197 -3.29 1.56 7.59
C MET A 197 -2.88 2.77 6.75
N PRO A 198 -3.56 3.94 6.85
CA PRO A 198 -3.19 5.17 6.14
C PRO A 198 -1.70 5.49 6.29
N GLY A 199 -1.03 5.86 5.20
CA GLY A 199 0.39 6.24 5.22
C GLY A 199 1.38 5.10 5.48
N ALA A 200 0.92 3.87 5.76
CA ALA A 200 1.82 2.73 5.90
C ALA A 200 2.55 2.44 4.58
N LEU A 201 3.74 1.86 4.69
CA LEU A 201 4.54 1.38 3.57
C LEU A 201 4.40 -0.13 3.45
N ASN A 202 4.52 -0.67 2.24
CA ASN A 202 4.48 -2.11 2.02
C ASN A 202 5.86 -2.68 1.70
N LEU A 203 6.31 -3.64 2.51
CA LEU A 203 7.50 -4.45 2.23
C LEU A 203 7.17 -5.93 2.45
N PRO A 204 6.62 -6.63 1.43
CA PRO A 204 6.27 -8.04 1.54
C PRO A 204 7.47 -8.88 1.99
N PHE A 205 7.32 -9.68 3.05
CA PHE A 205 8.46 -10.38 3.67
C PHE A 205 9.24 -11.28 2.70
N LEU A 206 8.57 -11.85 1.68
CA LEU A 206 9.21 -12.68 0.65
C LEU A 206 10.27 -11.92 -0.16
N GLN A 207 10.16 -10.59 -0.22
CA GLN A 207 11.17 -9.76 -0.83
C GLN A 207 12.46 -9.73 -0.01
N LEU A 208 12.54 -10.25 1.20
CA LEU A 208 13.76 -10.21 2.01
C LEU A 208 14.56 -11.51 1.94
N MET A 209 14.14 -12.46 1.11
CA MET A 209 14.65 -13.83 1.11
C MET A 209 15.56 -14.10 -0.10
N GLU A 210 16.62 -14.87 0.11
CA GLU A 210 17.43 -15.50 -0.93
C GLU A 210 17.54 -17.01 -0.65
N GLY A 211 16.90 -17.82 -1.50
CA GLY A 211 16.76 -19.26 -1.25
C GLY A 211 15.93 -19.51 0.03
N ASP A 212 16.53 -20.21 1.00
CA ASP A 212 15.90 -20.53 2.28
C ASP A 212 16.19 -19.50 3.38
N GLY A 213 17.11 -18.55 3.15
CA GLY A 213 17.61 -17.58 4.14
C GLY A 213 17.28 -16.13 3.80
N TYR A 214 17.85 -15.20 4.56
CA TYR A 214 17.79 -13.77 4.22
C TYR A 214 18.68 -13.44 3.02
N ASP A 215 18.25 -12.46 2.23
CA ASP A 215 19.07 -11.83 1.19
C ASP A 215 20.27 -11.09 1.83
N SER A 216 21.28 -10.75 1.02
CA SER A 216 22.49 -10.07 1.52
C SER A 216 22.17 -8.73 2.20
N LEU A 217 22.98 -8.32 3.18
CA LEU A 217 22.78 -7.03 3.87
C LEU A 217 22.74 -5.83 2.92
N ASP A 218 23.52 -5.86 1.82
CA ASP A 218 23.50 -4.82 0.80
C ASP A 218 22.14 -4.78 0.06
N THR A 219 21.60 -5.95 -0.29
CA THR A 219 20.28 -6.03 -0.93
C THR A 219 19.18 -5.58 0.03
N LEU A 220 19.23 -6.01 1.29
CA LEU A 220 18.28 -5.59 2.31
C LEU A 220 18.34 -4.07 2.52
N ALA A 221 19.53 -3.49 2.63
CA ALA A 221 19.74 -2.05 2.74
C ALA A 221 19.11 -1.29 1.56
N ALA A 222 19.31 -1.78 0.33
CA ALA A 222 18.72 -1.18 -0.86
C ALA A 222 17.18 -1.24 -0.85
N ARG A 223 16.57 -2.30 -0.31
CA ARG A 223 15.11 -2.43 -0.18
C ARG A 223 14.55 -1.44 0.84
N PHE A 224 15.18 -1.29 2.01
CA PHE A 224 14.78 -0.29 3.00
C PHE A 224 14.99 1.15 2.48
N ALA A 225 16.08 1.42 1.78
CA ALA A 225 16.32 2.73 1.17
C ALA A 225 15.22 3.13 0.17
N ARG A 226 14.68 2.18 -0.60
CA ARG A 226 13.55 2.43 -1.54
C ARG A 226 12.24 2.80 -0.84
N LEU A 227 12.08 2.45 0.44
CA LEU A 227 10.93 2.87 1.24
C LEU A 227 11.07 4.32 1.71
N GLY A 228 12.27 4.91 1.63
CA GLY A 228 12.55 6.26 2.13
C GLY A 228 12.72 6.33 3.65
N VAL A 229 12.88 5.18 4.33
CA VAL A 229 13.02 5.13 5.79
C VAL A 229 14.47 5.24 6.24
N THR A 230 14.71 5.96 7.34
CA THR A 230 16.04 6.18 7.90
C THR A 230 16.24 5.47 9.26
N PRO A 231 17.49 5.14 9.65
CA PRO A 231 17.77 4.46 10.93
C PRO A 231 17.28 5.16 12.19
N ASP A 232 17.04 6.48 12.14
CA ASP A 232 16.65 7.30 13.28
C ASP A 232 15.11 7.40 13.46
N GLN A 233 14.34 7.01 12.45
CA GLN A 233 12.87 6.98 12.52
C GLN A 233 12.37 5.84 13.40
N SER A 234 11.20 6.03 14.01
CA SER A 234 10.49 4.99 14.73
C SER A 234 9.76 4.09 13.74
N LEU A 235 10.19 2.84 13.60
CA LEU A 235 9.58 1.88 12.67
C LEU A 235 8.69 0.89 13.41
N ILE A 236 7.42 0.87 13.04
CA ILE A 236 6.43 -0.08 13.55
C ILE A 236 6.11 -1.10 12.45
N PHE A 237 6.33 -2.38 12.74
CA PHE A 237 6.10 -3.46 11.76
C PHE A 237 4.77 -4.14 12.03
N SER A 238 3.99 -4.34 10.97
CA SER A 238 2.69 -5.00 11.00
C SER A 238 2.62 -6.06 9.90
N CYS A 239 1.65 -6.97 10.02
CA CYS A 239 1.32 -7.92 8.96
C CYS A 239 -0.12 -8.41 9.11
N GLY A 240 -0.41 -9.69 8.86
CA GLY A 240 -1.71 -10.27 9.16
C GLY A 240 -1.97 -10.51 10.66
N SER A 241 -0.97 -11.02 11.40
CA SER A 241 -1.17 -11.55 12.76
C SER A 241 0.10 -11.50 13.63
N GLY A 242 0.99 -10.54 13.41
CA GLY A 242 2.21 -10.37 14.21
C GLY A 242 3.37 -11.34 13.92
N ILE A 243 3.22 -12.34 13.03
CA ILE A 243 4.30 -13.30 12.70
C ILE A 243 5.26 -12.74 11.65
N THR A 244 4.81 -12.57 10.41
CA THR A 244 5.69 -12.16 9.29
C THR A 244 6.20 -10.73 9.43
N ALA A 245 5.57 -9.90 10.28
CA ALA A 245 6.07 -8.58 10.65
C ALA A 245 7.47 -8.68 11.29
N CYS A 246 7.71 -9.71 12.10
CA CYS A 246 9.00 -9.94 12.74
C CYS A 246 10.11 -10.27 11.74
N ILE A 247 9.79 -10.83 10.57
CA ILE A 247 10.77 -11.10 9.51
C ILE A 247 11.36 -9.78 8.99
N VAL A 248 10.49 -8.79 8.76
CA VAL A 248 10.88 -7.46 8.26
C VAL A 248 11.59 -6.67 9.36
N LEU A 249 11.07 -6.70 10.59
CA LEU A 249 11.70 -6.07 11.75
C LEU A 249 13.11 -6.62 11.99
N PHE A 250 13.31 -7.93 11.89
CA PHE A 250 14.60 -8.56 12.10
C PHE A 250 15.61 -8.17 11.01
N ALA A 251 15.17 -8.03 9.75
CA ALA A 251 16.02 -7.46 8.70
C ALA A 251 16.43 -6.00 9.03
N ALA A 252 15.51 -5.17 9.51
CA ALA A 252 15.83 -3.80 9.94
C ALA A 252 16.85 -3.79 11.10
N ALA A 253 16.70 -4.71 12.07
CA ALA A 253 17.64 -4.86 13.19
C ALA A 253 19.05 -5.23 12.72
N GLN A 254 19.17 -6.14 11.73
CA GLN A 254 20.45 -6.49 11.11
C GLN A 254 21.13 -5.30 10.41
N LEU A 255 20.33 -4.39 9.85
CA LEU A 255 20.80 -3.15 9.21
C LEU A 255 21.13 -2.03 10.21
N GLY A 256 20.92 -2.26 11.51
CA GLY A 256 21.27 -1.30 12.56
C GLY A 256 20.19 -0.28 12.91
N TYR A 257 18.96 -0.44 12.40
CA TYR A 257 17.82 0.33 12.89
C TYR A 257 17.53 -0.06 14.36
N HIS A 258 17.17 0.90 15.20
CA HIS A 258 17.16 0.70 16.65
C HIS A 258 15.85 1.11 17.35
N LYS A 259 15.00 1.92 16.72
CA LYS A 259 13.65 2.25 17.21
C LYS A 259 12.61 1.36 16.54
N LEU A 260 12.60 0.09 16.92
CA LEU A 260 11.81 -0.96 16.28
C LEU A 260 10.72 -1.48 17.21
N SER A 261 9.51 -1.62 16.71
CA SER A 261 8.41 -2.30 17.42
C SER A 261 7.54 -3.13 16.47
N VAL A 262 6.88 -4.16 17.01
CA VAL A 262 5.83 -4.89 16.28
C VAL A 262 4.48 -4.42 16.79
N TYR A 263 3.57 -4.12 15.85
CA TYR A 263 2.15 -4.05 16.14
C TYR A 263 1.57 -5.47 16.19
N ASP A 264 1.39 -5.99 17.40
CA ASP A 264 1.13 -7.42 17.61
C ASP A 264 -0.25 -7.87 17.09
N GLY A 265 -1.29 -7.09 17.39
CA GLY A 265 -2.64 -7.31 16.86
C GLY A 265 -2.68 -7.26 15.33
N SER A 266 -1.78 -6.48 14.71
CA SER A 266 -1.58 -6.43 13.26
C SER A 266 -2.90 -6.20 12.51
N TRP A 267 -3.02 -6.64 11.26
CA TRP A 267 -4.26 -6.50 10.50
C TRP A 267 -5.43 -7.33 11.04
N ALA A 268 -5.19 -8.39 11.81
CA ALA A 268 -6.27 -9.16 12.44
C ALA A 268 -7.06 -8.32 13.45
N GLU A 269 -6.40 -7.41 14.17
CA GLU A 269 -7.04 -6.43 15.02
C GLU A 269 -7.52 -5.22 14.21
N TRP A 270 -6.63 -4.57 13.46
CA TRP A 270 -6.94 -3.34 12.75
C TRP A 270 -8.05 -3.50 11.72
N GLY A 271 -7.98 -4.56 10.92
CA GLY A 271 -8.97 -4.86 9.88
C GLY A 271 -10.34 -5.25 10.43
N ALA A 272 -10.43 -5.66 11.71
CA ALA A 272 -11.67 -6.05 12.37
C ALA A 272 -12.39 -4.88 13.08
N ASP A 273 -11.69 -3.82 13.46
CA ASP A 273 -12.25 -2.69 14.20
C ASP A 273 -12.67 -1.54 13.27
N ASP A 274 -13.97 -1.40 13.02
CA ASP A 274 -14.54 -0.36 12.16
C ASP A 274 -14.22 1.09 12.58
N SER A 275 -13.79 1.31 13.82
CA SER A 275 -13.38 2.65 14.29
C SER A 275 -12.00 3.09 13.80
N LEU A 276 -11.17 2.13 13.35
CA LEU A 276 -9.82 2.39 12.86
C LEU A 276 -9.82 2.70 11.34
N PRO A 277 -9.02 3.68 10.87
CA PRO A 277 -9.03 4.11 9.48
C PRO A 277 -8.35 3.08 8.56
N VAL A 278 -8.90 2.91 7.37
CA VAL A 278 -8.36 2.00 6.33
C VAL A 278 -8.34 2.72 4.99
N VAL A 279 -7.27 2.50 4.22
CA VAL A 279 -7.12 2.96 2.83
C VAL A 279 -6.87 1.78 1.90
N THR A 280 -7.23 1.95 0.64
CA THR A 280 -7.06 0.95 -0.42
C THR A 280 -6.37 1.61 -1.62
N GLY A 281 -5.07 1.37 -1.78
CA GLY A 281 -4.28 1.93 -2.89
C GLY A 281 -4.09 3.45 -2.83
N ALA A 282 -3.76 4.05 -3.97
CA ALA A 282 -3.70 5.51 -4.16
C ALA A 282 -5.09 6.15 -4.03
N SER A 283 -5.16 7.38 -3.54
CA SER A 283 -6.39 8.18 -3.65
C SER A 283 -6.62 8.51 -5.12
N VAL A 284 -7.82 8.22 -5.62
CA VAL A 284 -8.19 8.49 -7.01
C VAL A 284 -9.36 9.46 -7.03
N LEU A 285 -9.23 10.56 -7.77
CA LEU A 285 -10.23 11.59 -7.92
C LEU A 285 -10.55 11.76 -9.40
N PHE A 286 -11.79 11.49 -9.82
CA PHE A 286 -12.29 12.01 -11.08
C PHE A 286 -13.06 13.29 -10.81
N LEU A 287 -12.78 14.34 -11.59
CA LEU A 287 -13.48 15.62 -11.48
C LEU A 287 -13.88 16.17 -12.84
N SER A 288 -14.98 16.93 -12.83
CA SER A 288 -15.37 17.79 -13.94
C SER A 288 -14.71 19.16 -13.75
N HIS A 289 -13.68 19.49 -14.56
CA HIS A 289 -12.77 20.61 -14.27
C HIS A 289 -13.28 22.00 -14.64
N GLY A 290 -14.43 22.10 -15.32
CA GLY A 290 -15.03 23.39 -15.70
C GLY A 290 -14.55 23.92 -17.05
N GLY A 291 -15.01 25.12 -17.42
CA GLY A 291 -14.72 25.75 -18.70
C GLY A 291 -13.51 26.67 -18.66
N GLY A 292 -12.37 26.21 -19.17
CA GLY A 292 -11.16 27.04 -19.29
C GLY A 292 -10.77 27.70 -17.96
N PRO A 293 -10.46 29.02 -17.93
CA PRO A 293 -10.06 29.72 -16.71
C PRO A 293 -11.24 30.19 -15.84
N LEU A 294 -12.49 30.05 -16.30
CA LEU A 294 -13.67 30.62 -15.65
C LEU A 294 -13.83 30.26 -14.16
N PRO A 295 -13.53 29.03 -13.70
CA PRO A 295 -13.56 28.70 -12.27
C PRO A 295 -12.71 29.61 -11.40
N LEU A 296 -11.54 30.03 -11.91
CA LEU A 296 -10.57 30.86 -11.19
C LEU A 296 -10.87 32.35 -11.34
N LEU A 297 -11.63 32.74 -12.36
CA LEU A 297 -12.10 34.11 -12.57
C LEU A 297 -13.39 34.44 -11.79
N GLY A 298 -13.88 33.49 -10.98
CA GLY A 298 -15.07 33.70 -10.15
C GLY A 298 -16.39 33.67 -10.94
N ASP A 299 -16.43 32.93 -12.06
CA ASP A 299 -17.67 32.75 -12.81
C ASP A 299 -18.75 32.07 -11.94
N PRO A 300 -19.95 32.67 -11.80
CA PRO A 300 -21.00 32.12 -10.95
C PRO A 300 -21.46 30.71 -11.36
N GLY A 301 -21.38 30.37 -12.64
CA GLY A 301 -21.74 29.06 -13.17
C GLY A 301 -20.80 27.93 -12.76
N HIS A 302 -19.66 28.25 -12.13
CA HIS A 302 -18.69 27.28 -11.62
C HIS A 302 -18.62 27.21 -10.09
N GLN A 303 -19.42 28.01 -9.38
CA GLN A 303 -19.33 28.15 -7.93
C GLN A 303 -19.51 26.81 -7.20
N ALA A 304 -20.51 26.01 -7.58
CA ALA A 304 -20.76 24.70 -6.96
C ALA A 304 -19.59 23.72 -7.16
N MET A 305 -18.94 23.76 -8.31
CA MET A 305 -17.72 22.98 -8.58
C MET A 305 -16.56 23.45 -7.71
N CYS A 306 -16.30 24.75 -7.65
CA CYS A 306 -15.22 25.32 -6.84
C CYS A 306 -15.39 25.00 -5.36
N ASP A 307 -16.61 25.10 -4.83
CA ASP A 307 -16.91 24.78 -3.44
C ASP A 307 -16.77 23.29 -3.15
N ASN A 308 -17.21 22.43 -4.08
CA ASN A 308 -17.00 20.99 -3.97
C ASN A 308 -15.51 20.63 -3.92
N LEU A 309 -14.70 21.11 -4.87
CA LEU A 309 -13.26 20.81 -4.93
C LEU A 309 -12.51 21.31 -3.69
N ARG A 310 -12.78 22.54 -3.23
CA ARG A 310 -12.18 23.04 -1.97
C ARG A 310 -12.60 22.20 -0.75
N GLY A 311 -13.82 21.69 -0.74
CA GLY A 311 -14.32 20.78 0.30
C GLY A 311 -13.65 19.41 0.33
N LEU A 312 -12.98 18.99 -0.75
CA LEU A 312 -12.28 17.70 -0.83
C LEU A 312 -10.89 17.72 -0.19
N VAL A 313 -10.26 18.89 -0.03
CA VAL A 313 -8.87 19.01 0.46
C VAL A 313 -8.66 18.32 1.81
N GLY A 314 -9.64 18.40 2.72
CA GLY A 314 -9.57 17.74 4.03
C GLY A 314 -9.96 16.25 4.02
N LYS A 315 -10.40 15.71 2.89
CA LYS A 315 -10.82 14.30 2.73
C LYS A 315 -9.77 13.44 2.03
N ILE A 316 -8.84 14.07 1.33
CA ILE A 316 -7.75 13.43 0.60
C ILE A 316 -6.48 13.59 1.46
N PRO A 317 -5.82 12.50 1.88
CA PRO A 317 -4.51 12.60 2.52
C PRO A 317 -3.56 13.42 1.66
N THR A 318 -2.77 14.31 2.27
CA THR A 318 -1.83 15.15 1.52
C THR A 318 -0.86 14.26 0.73
N PRO A 319 -0.86 14.33 -0.61
CA PRO A 319 -0.03 13.44 -1.41
C PRO A 319 1.42 13.95 -1.51
N GLU A 320 2.37 13.03 -1.66
CA GLU A 320 3.76 13.36 -1.99
C GLU A 320 3.94 13.59 -3.50
N ALA A 321 3.01 13.10 -4.32
CA ALA A 321 3.01 13.31 -5.77
C ALA A 321 1.59 13.28 -6.35
N ILE A 322 1.37 14.02 -7.43
CA ILE A 322 0.10 14.05 -8.16
C ILE A 322 0.30 13.53 -9.58
N LEU A 323 -0.52 12.57 -10.00
CA LEU A 323 -0.65 12.14 -11.39
C LEU A 323 -1.95 12.68 -11.97
N VAL A 324 -1.88 13.57 -12.95
CA VAL A 324 -3.08 14.09 -13.63
C VAL A 324 -3.25 13.45 -15.00
N VAL A 325 -4.38 12.80 -15.22
CA VAL A 325 -4.83 12.34 -16.54
C VAL A 325 -5.74 13.42 -17.11
N SER A 326 -5.23 14.22 -18.06
CA SER A 326 -5.97 15.38 -18.59
C SER A 326 -6.66 15.06 -19.91
N ALA A 327 -7.92 15.46 -20.03
CA ALA A 327 -8.68 15.40 -21.29
C ALA A 327 -8.10 16.30 -22.41
N HIS A 328 -7.23 17.26 -22.07
CA HIS A 328 -6.67 18.24 -23.02
C HIS A 328 -5.36 17.79 -23.67
N TRP A 329 -4.93 16.57 -23.42
CA TRP A 329 -3.72 16.03 -24.04
C TRP A 329 -3.94 14.64 -24.61
N GLU A 330 -3.93 14.55 -25.94
CA GLU A 330 -4.01 13.30 -26.68
C GLU A 330 -2.70 12.99 -27.42
N ALA A 331 -2.14 11.81 -27.19
CA ALA A 331 -0.94 11.30 -27.84
C ALA A 331 -1.20 9.96 -28.54
N SER A 332 -0.33 9.58 -29.49
CA SER A 332 -0.47 8.29 -30.20
C SER A 332 -0.23 7.08 -29.30
N GLN A 333 0.53 7.29 -28.23
CA GLN A 333 0.84 6.33 -27.17
C GLN A 333 0.74 7.09 -25.84
N PRO A 334 0.44 6.42 -24.71
CA PRO A 334 0.53 7.01 -23.39
C PRO A 334 1.85 7.78 -23.21
N THR A 335 1.76 9.09 -22.98
CA THR A 335 2.92 9.96 -22.85
C THR A 335 2.84 10.66 -21.50
N VAL A 336 3.97 10.74 -20.78
CA VAL A 336 4.06 11.31 -19.44
C VAL A 336 4.97 12.54 -19.47
N THR A 337 4.59 13.64 -18.81
CA THR A 337 5.50 14.79 -18.67
C THR A 337 6.71 14.42 -17.82
N HIS A 338 7.89 14.92 -18.20
CA HIS A 338 9.18 14.56 -17.58
C HIS A 338 10.01 15.76 -17.15
N ALA A 339 9.64 16.98 -17.54
CA ALA A 339 10.38 18.19 -17.14
C ALA A 339 10.36 18.38 -15.61
N ALA A 340 11.49 18.76 -15.01
CA ALA A 340 11.56 19.06 -13.57
C ALA A 340 10.83 20.36 -13.19
N ASN A 341 10.70 21.29 -14.15
CA ASN A 341 9.97 22.55 -13.98
C ASN A 341 9.13 22.79 -15.25
N PRO A 342 7.94 22.17 -15.36
CA PRO A 342 7.06 22.37 -16.52
C PRO A 342 6.57 23.82 -16.63
N GLU A 343 6.50 24.34 -17.85
CA GLU A 343 5.91 25.66 -18.11
C GLU A 343 4.38 25.61 -18.03
N MET A 344 3.71 26.77 -18.01
CA MET A 344 2.26 26.86 -18.18
C MET A 344 1.91 26.68 -19.68
N LEU A 345 0.92 25.86 -20.00
CA LEU A 345 0.28 25.83 -21.32
C LEU A 345 -1.15 26.38 -21.24
N TYR A 346 -1.35 27.57 -21.78
CA TYR A 346 -2.69 28.14 -21.94
C TYR A 346 -3.34 27.62 -23.23
N ASP A 347 -4.13 26.56 -23.11
CA ASP A 347 -4.83 25.88 -24.21
C ASP A 347 -6.26 26.41 -24.47
N TYR A 348 -6.57 27.59 -23.92
CA TYR A 348 -7.82 28.33 -24.16
C TYR A 348 -7.57 29.74 -24.74
N TYR A 349 -8.58 30.28 -25.41
CA TYR A 349 -8.47 31.54 -26.16
C TYR A 349 -9.69 32.44 -25.93
N GLY A 350 -9.51 33.75 -26.08
CA GLY A 350 -10.61 34.72 -26.04
C GLY A 350 -11.03 35.19 -24.64
N PHE A 351 -10.20 34.95 -23.62
CA PHE A 351 -10.43 35.39 -22.24
C PHE A 351 -9.68 36.70 -21.93
N PRO A 352 -10.02 37.38 -20.81
CA PRO A 352 -9.28 38.58 -20.37
C PRO A 352 -7.81 38.29 -20.05
N GLU A 353 -6.97 39.34 -20.08
CA GLU A 353 -5.51 39.22 -19.89
C GLU A 353 -5.11 38.53 -18.58
N GLU A 354 -5.84 38.79 -17.49
CA GLU A 354 -5.63 38.17 -16.18
C GLU A 354 -5.69 36.62 -16.22
N ALA A 355 -6.46 36.04 -17.16
CA ALA A 355 -6.53 34.59 -17.34
C ALA A 355 -5.22 33.98 -17.84
N TYR A 356 -4.38 34.76 -18.53
CA TYR A 356 -3.07 34.37 -19.05
C TYR A 356 -1.93 34.73 -18.10
N GLN A 357 -2.25 35.34 -16.94
CA GLN A 357 -1.30 35.65 -15.88
C GLN A 357 -1.36 34.63 -14.72
N LEU A 358 -2.34 33.72 -14.73
CA LEU A 358 -2.45 32.62 -13.76
C LEU A 358 -1.20 31.74 -13.81
N GLN A 359 -0.59 31.45 -12.65
CA GLN A 359 0.62 30.63 -12.52
C GLN A 359 0.43 29.51 -11.51
N TYR A 360 0.79 28.29 -11.88
CA TYR A 360 0.82 27.13 -10.99
C TYR A 360 2.19 26.45 -11.07
N PRO A 361 3.21 26.96 -10.36
CA PRO A 361 4.60 26.54 -10.50
C PRO A 361 4.90 25.23 -9.77
N ALA A 362 4.01 24.22 -9.88
CA ALA A 362 4.21 22.93 -9.27
C ALA A 362 5.44 22.23 -9.88
N PRO A 363 6.37 21.71 -9.07
CA PRO A 363 7.54 21.02 -9.62
C PRO A 363 7.08 19.80 -10.41
N GLY A 364 7.80 19.45 -11.48
CA GLY A 364 7.61 18.16 -12.13
C GLY A 364 8.31 17.04 -11.35
N PHE A 365 8.04 15.79 -11.70
CA PHE A 365 8.63 14.63 -11.01
C PHE A 365 9.27 13.61 -11.98
N PRO A 366 10.48 13.90 -12.52
CA PRO A 366 11.09 13.08 -13.58
C PRO A 366 11.26 11.59 -13.22
N VAL A 367 11.73 11.30 -11.99
CA VAL A 367 11.93 9.93 -11.51
C VAL A 367 10.61 9.16 -11.42
N PHE A 368 9.53 9.83 -10.98
CA PHE A 368 8.21 9.23 -10.93
C PHE A 368 7.64 9.01 -12.34
N ALA A 369 7.83 9.96 -13.26
CA ALA A 369 7.44 9.80 -14.67
C ALA A 369 8.14 8.60 -15.33
N GLU A 370 9.44 8.42 -15.09
CA GLU A 370 10.21 7.25 -15.54
C GLU A 370 9.64 5.93 -14.98
N LYS A 371 9.27 5.91 -13.69
CA LYS A 371 8.63 4.75 -13.06
C LYS A 371 7.30 4.42 -13.73
N LEU A 372 6.45 5.41 -14.02
CA LEU A 372 5.17 5.21 -14.70
C LEU A 372 5.38 4.63 -16.10
N ALA A 373 6.25 5.25 -16.91
CA ALA A 373 6.54 4.77 -18.26
C ALA A 373 7.16 3.36 -18.25
N SER A 374 8.06 3.07 -17.31
CA SER A 374 8.64 1.73 -17.16
C SER A 374 7.59 0.69 -16.75
N THR A 375 6.65 1.06 -15.88
CA THR A 375 5.55 0.18 -15.46
C THR A 375 4.69 -0.19 -16.66
N LEU A 376 4.27 0.80 -17.46
CA LEU A 376 3.48 0.57 -18.67
C LEU A 376 4.19 -0.37 -19.65
N ARG A 377 5.47 -0.09 -19.93
CA ARG A 377 6.28 -0.92 -20.83
C ARG A 377 6.42 -2.36 -20.33
N SER A 378 6.59 -2.56 -19.02
CA SER A 378 6.65 -3.89 -18.41
C SER A 378 5.34 -4.70 -18.55
N ARG A 379 4.23 -4.00 -18.77
CA ARG A 379 2.90 -4.58 -19.03
C ARG A 379 2.57 -4.67 -20.52
N GLY A 380 3.54 -4.39 -21.40
CA GLY A 380 3.35 -4.44 -22.86
C GLY A 380 2.65 -3.21 -23.45
N ILE A 381 2.51 -2.13 -22.68
CA ILE A 381 1.96 -0.85 -23.15
C ILE A 381 3.14 0.07 -23.47
N GLU A 382 3.33 0.38 -24.75
CA GLU A 382 4.32 1.38 -25.17
C GLU A 382 4.02 2.73 -24.50
N ALA A 383 5.05 3.40 -23.99
CA ALA A 383 4.90 4.67 -23.29
C ALA A 383 6.06 5.62 -23.61
N GLN A 384 5.79 6.92 -23.67
CA GLN A 384 6.76 7.97 -23.98
C GLN A 384 6.91 8.97 -22.83
N LEU A 385 8.04 9.67 -22.82
CA LEU A 385 8.31 10.78 -21.90
C LEU A 385 8.43 12.07 -22.71
N ASP A 386 7.79 13.14 -22.25
CA ASP A 386 7.86 14.47 -22.87
C ASP A 386 8.48 15.47 -21.88
N ALA A 387 9.68 15.93 -22.20
CA ALA A 387 10.43 16.89 -21.37
C ALA A 387 10.11 18.37 -21.69
N THR A 388 9.16 18.63 -22.58
CA THR A 388 8.84 19.98 -23.09
C THR A 388 7.40 20.41 -22.85
N ARG A 389 6.49 19.46 -22.68
CA ARG A 389 5.07 19.73 -22.43
C ARG A 389 4.88 20.42 -21.08
N GLY A 390 4.29 21.62 -21.10
CA GLY A 390 3.83 22.34 -19.92
C GLY A 390 2.53 21.78 -19.33
N TYR A 391 2.00 22.38 -18.27
CA TYR A 391 0.70 22.03 -17.68
C TYR A 391 -0.45 22.76 -18.39
N ASP A 392 -1.43 22.03 -18.92
CA ASP A 392 -2.68 22.63 -19.42
C ASP A 392 -3.69 22.98 -18.34
N HIS A 393 -4.77 23.66 -18.71
CA HIS A 393 -5.79 24.10 -17.75
C HIS A 393 -6.50 22.93 -17.05
N GLY A 394 -6.62 21.78 -17.72
CA GLY A 394 -7.10 20.55 -17.08
C GLY A 394 -6.22 20.11 -15.91
N VAL A 395 -4.95 20.51 -15.88
CA VAL A 395 -4.05 20.31 -14.75
C VAL A 395 -4.18 21.45 -13.75
N TYR A 396 -3.83 22.68 -14.13
CA TYR A 396 -3.62 23.72 -13.11
C TYR A 396 -4.91 24.32 -12.54
N VAL A 397 -6.04 24.32 -13.26
CA VAL A 397 -7.30 24.88 -12.75
C VAL A 397 -7.82 24.09 -11.54
N PRO A 398 -8.03 22.76 -11.62
CA PRO A 398 -8.46 22.00 -10.45
C PRO A 398 -7.39 21.98 -9.35
N LEU A 399 -6.10 21.93 -9.70
CA LEU A 399 -5.04 21.90 -8.70
C LEU A 399 -4.84 23.22 -7.95
N MET A 400 -5.14 24.38 -8.55
CA MET A 400 -5.19 25.65 -7.81
C MET A 400 -6.31 25.69 -6.76
N LEU A 401 -7.39 24.91 -6.96
CA LEU A 401 -8.49 24.80 -6.00
C LEU A 401 -8.21 23.77 -4.90
N LEU A 402 -7.51 22.68 -5.24
CA LEU A 402 -7.17 21.61 -4.29
C LEU A 402 -5.90 21.91 -3.49
N TYR A 403 -4.85 22.39 -4.15
CA TYR A 403 -3.50 22.60 -3.59
C TYR A 403 -2.92 23.94 -4.07
N PRO A 404 -3.44 25.09 -3.59
CA PRO A 404 -3.10 26.42 -4.10
C PRO A 404 -1.60 26.78 -3.99
N GLU A 405 -0.89 26.21 -3.03
CA GLU A 405 0.54 26.47 -2.78
C GLU A 405 1.48 25.91 -3.86
N ALA A 406 0.99 25.04 -4.74
CA ALA A 406 1.77 24.41 -5.82
C ALA A 406 3.09 23.75 -5.33
N SER A 407 3.11 23.21 -4.11
CA SER A 407 4.31 22.62 -3.51
C SER A 407 4.49 21.13 -3.81
N ILE A 408 3.43 20.46 -4.26
CA ILE A 408 3.43 19.01 -4.48
C ILE A 408 3.88 18.72 -5.93
N PRO A 409 4.89 17.85 -6.14
CA PRO A 409 5.31 17.45 -7.47
C PRO A 409 4.17 16.83 -8.29
N CYS A 410 4.04 17.26 -9.55
CA CYS A 410 2.98 16.85 -10.45
C CYS A 410 3.55 16.24 -11.74
N VAL A 411 2.90 15.19 -12.24
CA VAL A 411 3.13 14.64 -13.57
C VAL A 411 1.81 14.51 -14.28
N GLN A 412 1.82 14.73 -15.59
CA GLN A 412 0.66 14.64 -16.43
C GLN A 412 0.78 13.41 -17.33
N LEU A 413 -0.32 12.71 -17.57
CA LEU A 413 -0.45 11.58 -18.49
C LEU A 413 -1.47 11.91 -19.58
N SER A 414 -1.10 11.66 -20.84
CA SER A 414 -1.97 11.85 -21.99
C SER A 414 -3.05 10.77 -22.11
N LEU A 415 -4.19 11.12 -22.69
CA LEU A 415 -5.07 10.15 -23.34
C LEU A 415 -4.45 9.62 -24.63
N MET A 416 -4.91 8.45 -25.07
CA MET A 416 -4.55 7.88 -26.37
C MET A 416 -5.51 8.38 -27.46
N LYS A 417 -4.96 8.86 -28.59
CA LYS A 417 -5.70 9.51 -29.69
C LYS A 417 -6.86 8.71 -30.29
N HIS A 418 -6.85 7.38 -30.19
CA HIS A 418 -7.94 6.55 -30.69
C HIS A 418 -9.15 6.53 -29.75
N LEU A 419 -9.01 7.06 -28.51
CA LEU A 419 -10.08 7.24 -27.54
C LEU A 419 -10.89 5.96 -27.24
N ASP A 420 -10.22 4.81 -27.25
CA ASP A 420 -10.87 3.53 -26.95
C ASP A 420 -11.03 3.37 -25.43
N ALA A 421 -12.27 3.24 -24.97
CA ALA A 421 -12.59 3.20 -23.55
C ALA A 421 -11.98 1.98 -22.83
N GLU A 422 -11.91 0.83 -23.49
CA GLU A 422 -11.32 -0.37 -22.90
C GLU A 422 -9.81 -0.22 -22.72
N GLN A 423 -9.12 0.33 -23.72
CA GLN A 423 -7.68 0.55 -23.63
C GLN A 423 -7.31 1.60 -22.57
N HIS A 424 -8.13 2.63 -22.36
CA HIS A 424 -7.91 3.60 -21.27
C HIS A 424 -8.16 2.97 -19.89
N LEU A 425 -9.12 2.06 -19.79
CA LEU A 425 -9.33 1.30 -18.56
C LEU A 425 -8.14 0.37 -18.28
N GLN A 426 -7.66 -0.35 -19.31
CA GLN A 426 -6.46 -1.18 -19.23
C GLN A 426 -5.19 -0.37 -18.89
N LEU A 427 -5.10 0.87 -19.37
CA LEU A 427 -4.03 1.80 -19.00
C LEU A 427 -4.03 2.07 -17.49
N GLY A 428 -5.21 2.31 -16.91
CA GLY A 428 -5.37 2.46 -15.47
C GLY A 428 -5.01 1.19 -14.69
N GLU A 429 -5.52 0.03 -15.13
CA GLU A 429 -5.23 -1.29 -14.54
C GLU A 429 -3.72 -1.57 -14.52
N ALA A 430 -3.00 -1.20 -15.59
CA ALA A 430 -1.55 -1.39 -15.70
C ALA A 430 -0.74 -0.53 -14.72
N LEU A 431 -1.23 0.68 -14.41
CA LEU A 431 -0.58 1.60 -13.47
C LEU A 431 -0.91 1.28 -12.01
N ALA A 432 -2.03 0.60 -11.77
CA ALA A 432 -2.63 0.42 -10.46
C ALA A 432 -1.66 -0.13 -9.40
N ASP A 433 -0.79 -1.11 -9.74
CA ASP A 433 0.18 -1.71 -8.80
C ASP A 433 1.40 -0.81 -8.52
N SER A 434 1.65 0.20 -9.35
CA SER A 434 2.81 1.09 -9.22
C SER A 434 2.55 2.35 -8.38
N LEU A 435 1.28 2.59 -8.06
CA LEU A 435 0.78 3.74 -7.32
C LEU A 435 0.45 3.30 -5.89
N ASP A 436 1.10 3.93 -4.91
CA ASP A 436 0.87 3.68 -3.48
C ASP A 436 -0.02 4.77 -2.86
N GLY A 437 -0.34 4.65 -1.57
CA GLY A 437 -1.22 5.58 -0.86
C GLY A 437 -0.70 7.02 -0.73
N ARG A 438 0.52 7.32 -1.20
CA ARG A 438 1.10 8.67 -1.18
C ARG A 438 0.90 9.42 -2.49
N VAL A 439 0.36 8.78 -3.52
CA VAL A 439 0.04 9.41 -4.80
C VAL A 439 -1.44 9.76 -4.84
N LEU A 440 -1.76 10.98 -5.26
CA LEU A 440 -3.10 11.35 -5.71
C LEU A 440 -3.17 11.21 -7.23
N VAL A 441 -4.12 10.42 -7.71
CA VAL A 441 -4.47 10.38 -9.14
C VAL A 441 -5.65 11.29 -9.38
N VAL A 442 -5.53 12.21 -10.34
CA VAL A 442 -6.62 13.10 -10.77
C VAL A 442 -6.97 12.81 -12.22
N GLY A 443 -8.13 12.22 -12.46
CA GLY A 443 -8.76 12.18 -13.77
C GLY A 443 -9.46 13.52 -14.01
N SER A 444 -8.78 14.42 -14.71
CA SER A 444 -9.31 15.74 -15.02
C SER A 444 -10.03 15.72 -16.36
N GLY A 445 -11.36 15.67 -16.30
CA GLY A 445 -12.24 15.59 -17.45
C GLY A 445 -13.54 16.34 -17.22
N PHE A 446 -14.64 15.78 -17.69
CA PHE A 446 -15.98 16.31 -17.48
C PHE A 446 -16.99 15.17 -17.69
N SER A 447 -17.98 15.02 -16.81
CA SER A 447 -19.06 14.03 -17.02
C SER A 447 -20.16 14.52 -17.98
N PHE A 448 -20.08 15.76 -18.45
CA PHE A 448 -20.86 16.34 -19.55
C PHE A 448 -19.97 17.24 -20.40
N HIS A 449 -19.81 16.98 -21.70
CA HIS A 449 -18.95 17.77 -22.57
C HIS A 449 -19.55 18.01 -23.96
N ASN A 450 -20.78 18.55 -24.01
CA ASN A 450 -21.40 19.02 -25.24
C ASN A 450 -21.34 20.55 -25.36
N MET A 451 -20.30 21.03 -26.04
CA MET A 451 -20.06 22.47 -26.24
C MET A 451 -21.22 23.20 -26.90
N ARG A 452 -21.97 22.58 -27.80
CA ARG A 452 -23.15 23.22 -28.41
C ARG A 452 -24.28 23.39 -27.40
N ALA A 453 -24.44 22.43 -26.49
CA ALA A 453 -25.49 22.44 -25.49
C ALA A 453 -25.19 23.38 -24.31
N PHE A 454 -23.91 23.66 -24.00
CA PHE A 454 -23.54 24.66 -22.98
C PHE A 454 -23.97 26.07 -23.37
N PHE A 455 -23.94 26.42 -24.65
CA PHE A 455 -24.28 27.77 -25.13
C PHE A 455 -25.68 27.86 -25.76
N ALA A 456 -26.47 26.78 -25.71
CA ALA A 456 -27.87 26.78 -26.13
C ALA A 456 -28.80 26.98 -24.93
N ALA A 457 -30.01 27.46 -25.19
CA ALA A 457 -31.05 27.52 -24.15
C ALA A 457 -31.40 26.10 -23.67
N SER A 458 -31.35 25.89 -22.35
CA SER A 458 -31.83 24.65 -21.73
C SER A 458 -33.35 24.52 -21.91
N THR A 459 -33.77 23.31 -22.26
CA THR A 459 -35.18 22.88 -22.27
C THR A 459 -35.36 21.70 -21.32
N PRO A 460 -36.59 21.43 -20.84
CA PRO A 460 -36.87 20.27 -19.98
C PRO A 460 -36.42 18.94 -20.58
N GLU A 461 -36.46 18.80 -21.91
CA GLU A 461 -35.95 17.61 -22.61
C GLU A 461 -34.43 17.50 -22.49
N THR A 462 -33.69 18.57 -22.78
CA THR A 462 -32.22 18.55 -22.69
C THR A 462 -31.70 18.41 -21.26
N GLU A 463 -32.41 18.95 -20.27
CA GLU A 463 -32.13 18.77 -18.85
C GLU A 463 -32.33 17.31 -18.44
N LYS A 464 -33.42 16.69 -18.90
CA LYS A 464 -33.68 15.26 -18.68
C LYS A 464 -32.62 14.37 -19.31
N MET A 465 -32.15 14.69 -20.51
CA MET A 465 -31.08 13.93 -21.18
C MET A 465 -29.77 13.97 -20.38
N ASN A 466 -29.39 15.13 -19.82
CA ASN A 466 -28.23 15.25 -18.96
C ASN A 466 -28.42 14.48 -17.64
N GLN A 467 -29.59 14.62 -17.01
CA GLN A 467 -29.92 13.91 -15.77
C GLN A 467 -29.85 12.38 -15.93
N ASP A 468 -30.41 11.84 -17.01
CA ASP A 468 -30.44 10.40 -17.25
C ASP A 468 -29.05 9.79 -17.45
N PHE A 469 -28.15 10.52 -18.12
CA PHE A 469 -26.76 10.10 -18.25
C PHE A 469 -26.03 10.15 -16.89
N GLU A 470 -26.21 11.23 -16.13
CA GLU A 470 -25.59 11.38 -14.81
C GLU A 470 -26.09 10.34 -13.80
N ASP A 471 -27.39 10.00 -13.84
CA ASP A 471 -27.97 8.93 -13.01
C ASP A 471 -27.35 7.58 -13.32
N TRP A 472 -27.22 7.25 -14.61
CA TRP A 472 -26.54 6.05 -15.05
C TRP A 472 -25.07 6.03 -14.62
N LEU A 473 -24.37 7.16 -14.72
CA LEU A 473 -22.95 7.26 -14.37
C LEU A 473 -22.73 7.09 -12.86
N GLN A 474 -23.56 7.77 -12.05
CA GLN A 474 -23.53 7.68 -10.59
C GLN A 474 -23.79 6.25 -10.11
N GLU A 475 -24.82 5.58 -10.65
CA GLU A 475 -25.08 4.17 -10.33
C GLU A 475 -23.89 3.30 -10.75
N THR A 476 -23.40 3.49 -11.98
CA THR A 476 -22.30 2.69 -12.53
C THR A 476 -21.04 2.85 -11.71
N VAL A 477 -20.70 4.04 -11.23
CA VAL A 477 -19.41 4.27 -10.53
C VAL A 477 -19.48 3.98 -9.03
N SER A 478 -20.62 4.20 -8.37
CA SER A 478 -20.72 4.14 -6.89
C SER A 478 -21.47 2.93 -6.34
N SER A 479 -22.31 2.24 -7.12
CA SER A 479 -23.21 1.22 -6.58
C SER A 479 -22.46 -0.05 -6.15
N GLY A 480 -22.57 -0.41 -4.87
CA GLY A 480 -22.10 -1.70 -4.34
C GLY A 480 -22.95 -2.91 -4.78
N ALA A 481 -24.06 -2.70 -5.48
CA ALA A 481 -24.92 -3.78 -5.98
C ALA A 481 -24.43 -4.37 -7.31
N LEU A 482 -23.60 -3.63 -8.06
CA LEU A 482 -23.02 -4.11 -9.31
C LEU A 482 -21.81 -5.00 -9.04
N SER A 483 -21.69 -6.11 -9.76
CA SER A 483 -20.43 -6.85 -9.80
C SER A 483 -19.38 -6.05 -10.57
N GLU A 484 -18.09 -6.24 -10.26
CA GLU A 484 -17.02 -5.52 -10.96
C GLU A 484 -16.94 -5.88 -12.45
N ALA A 485 -17.29 -7.12 -12.83
CA ALA A 485 -17.41 -7.49 -14.23
C ALA A 485 -18.50 -6.69 -14.94
N GLU A 486 -19.66 -6.51 -14.30
CA GLU A 486 -20.76 -5.71 -14.86
C GLU A 486 -20.37 -4.22 -14.95
N ARG A 487 -19.78 -3.67 -13.89
CA ARG A 487 -19.33 -2.28 -13.84
C ARG A 487 -18.32 -1.97 -14.95
N ARG A 488 -17.31 -2.83 -15.09
CA ARG A 488 -16.31 -2.75 -16.15
C ARG A 488 -16.97 -2.75 -17.54
N MET A 489 -17.90 -3.67 -17.80
CA MET A 489 -18.61 -3.72 -19.08
C MET A 489 -19.43 -2.45 -19.35
N ARG A 490 -20.09 -1.88 -18.35
CA ARG A 490 -20.84 -0.61 -18.48
C ARG A 490 -19.90 0.55 -18.86
N LEU A 491 -18.73 0.65 -18.24
CA LEU A 491 -17.75 1.72 -18.51
C LEU A 491 -17.06 1.58 -19.87
N VAL A 492 -16.77 0.35 -20.31
CA VAL A 492 -16.27 0.07 -21.67
C VAL A 492 -17.33 0.45 -22.71
N ASN A 493 -18.59 0.09 -22.46
CA ASN A 493 -19.70 0.31 -23.37
C ASN A 493 -20.50 1.58 -23.04
N TRP A 494 -19.85 2.61 -22.47
CA TRP A 494 -20.52 3.81 -21.97
C TRP A 494 -21.41 4.51 -23.02
N GLN A 495 -21.10 4.33 -24.31
CA GLN A 495 -21.87 4.88 -25.42
C GLN A 495 -23.31 4.33 -25.51
N GLN A 496 -23.58 3.19 -24.86
CA GLN A 496 -24.91 2.59 -24.75
C GLN A 496 -25.73 3.20 -23.59
N ALA A 497 -25.12 4.04 -22.76
CA ALA A 497 -25.82 4.72 -21.67
C ALA A 497 -26.91 5.66 -22.22
N PRO A 498 -27.95 5.93 -21.41
CA PRO A 498 -28.98 6.90 -21.77
C PRO A 498 -28.37 8.23 -22.20
N HIS A 499 -28.69 8.67 -23.42
CA HIS A 499 -28.27 9.95 -23.97
C HIS A 499 -26.74 10.19 -23.99
N ALA A 500 -25.93 9.12 -23.97
CA ALA A 500 -24.46 9.20 -23.92
C ALA A 500 -23.87 10.15 -24.98
N ARG A 501 -24.29 10.02 -26.24
CA ARG A 501 -23.80 10.86 -27.35
C ARG A 501 -24.34 12.28 -27.36
N TYR A 502 -25.41 12.55 -26.61
CA TYR A 502 -25.83 13.92 -26.35
C TYR A 502 -24.90 14.58 -25.33
N CYS A 503 -24.57 13.89 -24.23
CA CYS A 503 -23.70 14.43 -23.18
C CYS A 503 -22.23 14.49 -23.64
N HIS A 504 -21.80 13.51 -24.43
CA HIS A 504 -20.45 13.35 -24.97
C HIS A 504 -20.49 13.09 -26.48
N PRO A 505 -20.54 14.14 -27.30
CA PRO A 505 -20.40 14.00 -28.75
C PRO A 505 -19.09 13.30 -29.13
N ARG A 506 -18.04 13.48 -28.32
CA ARG A 506 -16.74 12.84 -28.41
C ARG A 506 -16.29 12.40 -27.01
N GLU A 507 -15.44 11.39 -26.95
CA GLU A 507 -15.11 10.60 -25.76
C GLU A 507 -14.22 11.35 -24.76
N GLU A 508 -13.40 12.31 -25.22
CA GLU A 508 -12.15 12.68 -24.54
C GLU A 508 -12.32 13.18 -23.11
N HIS A 509 -13.40 13.89 -22.81
CA HIS A 509 -13.64 14.42 -21.46
C HIS A 509 -14.19 13.39 -20.49
N LEU A 510 -14.74 12.27 -20.97
CA LEU A 510 -15.17 11.17 -20.11
C LEU A 510 -14.01 10.22 -19.79
N LEU A 511 -13.11 9.94 -20.75
CA LEU A 511 -12.08 8.91 -20.63
C LEU A 511 -11.10 9.00 -19.44
N PRO A 512 -10.78 10.17 -18.87
CA PRO A 512 -10.06 10.21 -17.60
C PRO A 512 -10.74 9.39 -16.49
N LEU A 513 -12.07 9.27 -16.50
CA LEU A 513 -12.82 8.42 -15.57
C LEU A 513 -12.48 6.94 -15.72
N GLN A 514 -12.36 6.44 -16.96
CA GLN A 514 -12.02 5.04 -17.22
C GLN A 514 -10.61 4.71 -16.71
N VAL A 515 -9.66 5.65 -16.87
CA VAL A 515 -8.31 5.49 -16.30
C VAL A 515 -8.37 5.48 -14.77
N CYS A 516 -9.12 6.40 -14.15
CA CYS A 516 -9.34 6.43 -12.70
C CYS A 516 -9.94 5.11 -12.19
N TYR A 517 -11.02 4.63 -12.83
CA TYR A 517 -11.65 3.37 -12.46
C TYR A 517 -10.68 2.19 -12.61
N GLY A 518 -9.90 2.13 -13.69
CA GLY A 518 -8.89 1.09 -13.88
C GLY A 518 -7.83 1.06 -12.76
N ILE A 519 -7.44 2.22 -12.24
CA ILE A 519 -6.50 2.32 -11.11
C ILE A 519 -7.17 1.88 -9.79
N ALA A 520 -8.41 2.33 -9.56
CA ALA A 520 -9.13 2.08 -8.32
C ALA A 520 -9.62 0.62 -8.20
N GLY A 521 -10.13 0.05 -9.29
CA GLY A 521 -10.55 -1.36 -9.38
C GLY A 521 -11.84 -1.71 -8.61
N GLY A 522 -12.67 -0.72 -8.25
CA GLY A 522 -13.88 -0.92 -7.47
C GLY A 522 -14.85 0.27 -7.51
N PRO A 523 -15.98 0.22 -6.79
CA PRO A 523 -16.88 1.37 -6.65
C PRO A 523 -16.22 2.50 -5.87
N CYS A 524 -16.55 3.74 -6.20
CA CYS A 524 -16.05 4.90 -5.44
C CYS A 524 -16.64 4.95 -4.04
N ARG A 525 -15.88 5.49 -3.07
CA ARG A 525 -16.35 5.69 -1.70
C ARG A 525 -17.30 6.88 -1.60
N GLU A 526 -16.99 7.96 -2.31
CA GLU A 526 -17.78 9.19 -2.29
C GLU A 526 -18.08 9.65 -3.71
N ALA A 527 -19.35 9.95 -3.97
CA ALA A 527 -19.83 10.46 -5.25
C ALA A 527 -20.62 11.74 -5.02
N TYR A 528 -20.31 12.77 -5.81
CA TYR A 528 -20.90 14.09 -5.70
C TYR A 528 -21.55 14.49 -7.00
N ARG A 529 -22.67 15.21 -6.90
CA ARG A 529 -23.26 15.94 -8.01
C ARG A 529 -22.96 17.42 -7.84
N VAL A 530 -22.51 18.04 -8.91
CA VAL A 530 -22.25 19.47 -8.99
C VAL A 530 -22.93 20.03 -10.23
N GLU A 531 -23.38 21.28 -10.15
CA GLU A 531 -23.87 21.99 -11.31
C GLU A 531 -22.75 22.87 -11.88
N ILE A 532 -22.48 22.74 -13.17
CA ILE A 532 -21.46 23.52 -13.88
C ILE A 532 -22.10 24.08 -15.14
N LEU A 533 -22.16 25.41 -15.26
CA LEU A 533 -22.80 26.12 -16.37
C LEU A 533 -24.23 25.63 -16.65
N GLY A 534 -25.00 25.36 -15.59
CA GLY A 534 -26.38 24.89 -15.67
C GLY A 534 -26.54 23.44 -16.14
N LYS A 535 -25.47 22.64 -16.11
CA LYS A 535 -25.48 21.20 -16.40
C LYS A 535 -25.07 20.41 -15.17
N GLN A 536 -25.77 19.31 -14.91
CA GLN A 536 -25.38 18.35 -13.88
C GLN A 536 -24.12 17.62 -14.32
N ALA A 537 -23.18 17.54 -13.38
CA ALA A 537 -21.92 16.85 -13.55
C ALA A 537 -21.53 16.13 -12.25
N SER A 538 -20.56 15.22 -12.34
CA SER A 538 -20.14 14.38 -11.23
C SER A 538 -18.67 14.55 -10.87
N VAL A 539 -18.38 14.28 -9.60
CA VAL A 539 -17.04 14.13 -9.02
C VAL A 539 -17.04 12.82 -8.23
N PHE A 540 -16.01 11.99 -8.40
CA PHE A 540 -15.91 10.68 -7.76
C PHE A 540 -14.57 10.54 -7.05
N LEU A 541 -14.60 10.10 -5.79
CA LEU A 541 -13.44 9.87 -4.94
C LEU A 541 -13.41 8.41 -4.48
N TRP A 542 -12.32 7.71 -4.80
CA TRP A 542 -12.02 6.36 -4.32
C TRP A 542 -11.08 6.42 -3.13
#